data_AF-A0A549SCZ3-F1
#
_entry.id   AF-A0A549SCZ3-F1
#
_cell.length_a   1.000
_cell.length_b   1.000
_cell.length_c   1.000
_cell.angle_alpha   90.00
_cell.angle_beta   90.00
_cell.angle_gamma   90.00
#
_symmetry.space_group_name_H-M   'P 1'
#
loop_
_entity.id
_entity.type
_entity.pdbx_description
1 polymer ?
#
loop_
_entity_poly.entity_id
_entity_poly.type
_entity_poly.pdbx_seq_one_letter_code
_entity_poly.pdbx_strand_id
1 'polypeptide(L)' 'KYLNNIVEQDHRAVKRVTRPMLGFKSFRSAAATLSGIELMHMIRKGQMRTTNEMRPAQQFYSLAA' A
#
# COMPACT_ATOMS: atom_id res chain seq x y z
N LYS A 1 14.57 5.87 -17.84
CA LYS A 1 14.37 6.83 -16.72
C LYS A 1 12.99 6.74 -16.06
N TYR A 2 11.90 6.47 -16.78
CA TYR A 2 10.53 6.46 -16.22
C TYR A 2 10.26 5.31 -15.23
N LEU A 3 10.77 4.10 -15.51
CA LEU A 3 10.63 2.95 -14.61
C LEU A 3 11.26 3.19 -13.23
N ASN A 4 12.43 3.83 -13.20
CA ASN A 4 13.09 4.16 -11.95
C ASN A 4 12.26 5.11 -11.09
N ASN A 5 11.54 6.08 -11.70
CA ASN A 5 10.70 7.00 -10.93
C ASN A 5 9.50 6.31 -10.28
N ILE A 6 8.91 5.32 -10.94
CA ILE A 6 7.78 4.54 -10.40
C ILE A 6 8.25 3.70 -9.20
N VAL A 7 9.36 2.97 -9.38
CA VAL A 7 9.96 2.15 -8.30
C VAL A 7 10.35 3.02 -7.10
N GLU A 8 11.02 4.15 -7.35
CA GLU A 8 11.42 5.08 -6.28
C GLU A 8 10.22 5.74 -5.58
N GLN A 9 9.08 5.92 -6.25
CA GLN A 9 7.89 6.46 -5.61
C GLN A 9 7.23 5.44 -4.68
N ASP A 10 7.22 4.17 -5.08
CA ASP A 10 6.64 3.11 -4.27
C ASP A 10 7.49 2.84 -3.01
N HIS A 11 8.82 2.75 -3.20
CA HIS A 11 9.78 2.66 -2.10
C HIS A 11 9.67 3.82 -1.11
N ARG A 12 9.40 5.05 -1.59
CA ARG A 12 9.24 6.22 -0.71
C ARG A 12 8.06 6.08 0.24
N ALA A 13 6.95 5.51 -0.21
CA ALA A 13 5.77 5.34 0.64
C ALA A 13 5.95 4.25 1.69
N VAL A 14 6.54 3.12 1.30
CA VAL A 14 6.93 2.07 2.24
C VAL A 14 7.85 2.65 3.32
N LYS A 15 8.92 3.36 2.91
CA LYS A 15 9.85 4.01 3.85
C LYS A 15 9.15 5.05 4.74
N ARG A 16 8.22 5.82 4.23
CA ARG A 16 7.50 6.84 5.02
C ARG A 16 6.72 6.21 6.17
N VAL A 17 6.08 5.05 5.93
CA VAL A 17 5.30 4.35 6.94
C VAL A 17 6.20 3.57 7.91
N THR A 18 7.27 2.94 7.41
CA THR A 18 8.13 2.07 8.23
C THR A 18 9.22 2.78 9.01
N ARG A 19 9.71 3.95 8.56
CA ARG A 19 10.76 4.72 9.26
C ARG A 19 10.46 5.07 10.73
N PRO A 20 9.24 5.49 11.11
CA PRO A 20 8.93 5.76 12.52
C PRO A 20 8.73 4.48 13.36
N MET A 21 8.75 3.29 12.76
CA MET A 21 8.57 2.01 13.48
C MET A 21 9.91 1.51 14.03
N LEU A 22 9.89 0.84 15.19
CA LEU A 22 11.06 0.15 15.77
C LEU A 22 11.39 -1.19 15.07
N GLY A 23 10.97 -1.36 13.82
CA GLY A 23 11.04 -2.60 13.07
C GLY A 23 9.88 -3.57 13.30
N PHE A 24 9.86 -4.66 12.54
CA PHE A 24 8.84 -5.70 12.63
C PHE A 24 9.29 -6.84 13.55
N LYS A 25 8.40 -7.29 14.43
CA LYS A 25 8.69 -8.41 15.36
C LYS A 25 8.69 -9.79 14.70
N SER A 26 8.14 -9.91 13.49
CA SER A 26 8.12 -11.16 12.71
C SER A 26 8.03 -10.89 11.21
N PHE A 27 8.52 -11.82 10.40
CA PHE A 27 8.38 -11.77 8.94
C PHE A 27 6.92 -11.79 8.49
N ARG A 28 6.07 -12.54 9.19
CA ARG A 28 4.62 -12.57 8.91
C ARG A 28 3.98 -11.19 9.10
N SER A 29 4.31 -10.50 10.18
CA SER A 29 3.83 -9.14 10.44
C SER A 29 4.38 -8.13 9.44
N ALA A 30 5.65 -8.28 9.04
CA ALA A 30 6.26 -7.45 8.01
C ALA A 30 5.54 -7.62 6.67
N ALA A 31 5.35 -8.87 6.21
CA ALA A 31 4.68 -9.19 4.96
C ALA A 31 3.25 -8.63 4.93
N ALA A 32 2.46 -8.88 5.98
CA ALA A 32 1.09 -8.36 6.08
C ALA A 32 1.04 -6.81 6.02
N THR A 33 1.98 -6.14 6.70
CA THR A 33 2.04 -4.67 6.71
C THR A 33 2.43 -4.12 5.33
N LEU A 34 3.45 -4.70 4.70
CA LEU A 34 3.90 -4.30 3.36
C LEU A 34 2.78 -4.50 2.32
N SER A 35 2.12 -5.67 2.33
CA SER A 35 0.99 -5.93 1.44
C SER A 35 -0.18 -4.96 1.67
N GLY A 36 -0.44 -4.55 2.92
CA GLY A 36 -1.44 -3.54 3.23
C GLY A 36 -1.10 -2.14 2.65
N ILE A 37 0.18 -1.74 2.76
CA ILE A 37 0.67 -0.48 2.18
C ILE A 37 0.52 -0.49 0.65
N GLU A 38 0.95 -1.58 0.01
CA GLU A 38 0.82 -1.78 -1.44
C GLU A 38 -0.64 -1.76 -1.90
N LEU A 39 -1.53 -2.44 -1.16
CA LEU A 39 -2.96 -2.46 -1.46
C LEU A 39 -3.58 -1.06 -1.42
N MET A 40 -3.30 -0.30 -0.35
CA MET A 40 -3.79 1.08 -0.24
C MET A 40 -3.25 1.98 -1.35
N HIS A 41 -2.01 1.73 -1.79
CA HIS A 41 -1.40 2.39 -2.93
C HIS A 41 -2.10 2.07 -4.25
N MET A 42 -2.41 0.80 -4.52
CA MET A 42 -3.15 0.38 -5.72
C MET A 42 -4.56 0.98 -5.75
N ILE A 43 -5.24 1.01 -4.61
CA ILE A 43 -6.55 1.65 -4.44
C ILE A 43 -6.45 3.15 -4.79
N ARG A 44 -5.48 3.87 -4.20
CA ARG A 44 -5.33 5.31 -4.43
C ARG A 44 -4.93 5.66 -5.87
N LYS A 45 -4.21 4.77 -6.56
CA LYS A 45 -3.84 4.92 -7.97
C LYS A 45 -4.97 4.50 -8.94
N GLY A 46 -6.08 3.97 -8.45
CA GLY A 46 -7.18 3.47 -9.30
C GLY A 46 -6.79 2.22 -10.10
N GLN A 47 -5.80 1.45 -9.64
CA GLN A 47 -5.33 0.24 -10.32
C GLN A 47 -6.22 -0.99 -10.05
N MET A 48 -7.18 -0.84 -9.14
CA MET A 48 -8.15 -1.88 -8.82
C MET A 48 -9.23 -1.94 -9.90
N ARG A 49 -9.56 -3.16 -10.36
CA ARG A 49 -10.64 -3.40 -11.34
C ARG A 49 -12.04 -3.11 -10.80
N THR A 50 -12.18 -2.97 -9.49
CA THR A 50 -13.47 -2.69 -8.84
C THR A 50 -13.86 -1.24 -9.07
N THR A 51 -14.79 -1.06 -9.98
CA THR A 51 -15.67 0.07 -10.15
C THR A 51 -16.28 0.42 -8.80
N ASN A 52 -16.09 1.66 -8.36
CA ASN A 52 -17.11 2.51 -7.74
C ASN A 52 -16.42 3.79 -7.27
N GLU A 53 -17.16 4.89 -7.28
CA GLU A 53 -16.78 6.23 -6.79
C GLU A 53 -16.61 6.27 -5.26
N MET A 54 -16.13 5.18 -4.67
CA MET A 54 -15.92 4.99 -3.25
C MET A 54 -14.63 5.67 -2.82
N ARG A 55 -14.63 6.20 -1.59
CA ARG A 55 -13.40 6.72 -0.99
C ARG A 55 -12.41 5.56 -0.83
N PRO A 56 -11.09 5.79 -0.97
CA PRO A 56 -10.07 4.74 -0.83
C PRO A 56 -10.21 3.86 0.43
N ALA A 57 -10.58 4.46 1.56
CA ALA A 57 -10.82 3.72 2.80
C ALA A 57 -12.06 2.81 2.72
N GLN A 58 -13.14 3.25 2.08
CA GLN A 58 -14.35 2.43 1.90
C GLN A 58 -14.06 1.23 0.99
N GLN A 59 -13.32 1.46 -0.10
CA GLN A 59 -12.88 0.38 -0.98
C GLN A 59 -11.98 -0.61 -0.25
N PHE A 60 -11.07 -0.15 0.61
CA PHE A 60 -10.23 -1.04 1.43
C PHE A 60 -11.07 -1.92 2.36
N TYR A 61 -12.03 -1.34 3.10
CA TYR A 61 -12.88 -2.12 4.01
C TYR A 61 -13.78 -3.11 3.26
N SER A 62 -14.24 -2.80 2.04
CA SER A 62 -15.04 -3.74 1.24
C SER A 62 -14.27 -5.00 0.81
N LEU A 63 -12.93 -4.99 0.83
CA LEU A 63 -12.11 -6.17 0.50
C LEU A 63 -11.97 -7.15 1.69
N ALA A 64 -12.33 -6.71 2.89
CA ALA A 64 -12.25 -7.52 4.11
C ALA A 64 -13.62 -8.06 4.55
N ALA A 65 -14.70 -7.63 3.90
CA ALA A 65 -16.07 -8.09 4.11
C ALA A 65 -16.33 -9.40 3.37
#